data_AF-A0A0F9UHY3-F1
#
_entry.id   AF-A0A0F9UHY3-F1
#
_cell.length_a   1.000
_cell.length_b   1.000
_cell.length_c   1.000
_cell.angle_alpha   90.00
_cell.angle_beta   90.00
_cell.angle_gamma   90.00
#
_symmetry.space_group_name_H-M   'P 1'
#
loop_
_entity.id
_entity.type
_entity.pdbx_description
1 polymer ?
#
loop_
_entity_poly.entity_id
_entity_poly.type
_entity_poly.pdbx_seq_one_letter_code
_entity_poly.pdbx_strand_id
1 'polypeptide(L)'
;MHIKFPYQYTEQSIPKYCHKPRPVIFDGNMSLLFHEITGEEAPVAIRQHTLSLKEDAMEDERVVLEYRWWRQRLWRIHRFNRFSHGPYEIQTSEQFAQDPWPLTNDSTYSCYRSHQQRRQDLTAWARSILFIDGKRWHWVNEPRYVIMTFGLGHNHGHPGTALSTDNHYNPNIAASRYYRIDRQDEALASALEIAQRRGDDKAFPFIKDHRDTFDILIPEAIRLNPQKEHGPGDSFTNKLEGMIESSPSKEIAGLMVIKEAISIISKS
;
A
#
# COMPACT_ATOMS: atom_id res chain seq x y z
N MET A 1 10.81 -22.50 10.43
CA MET A 1 11.80 -22.17 11.49
C MET A 1 11.13 -21.51 12.70
N HIS A 2 11.70 -21.69 13.90
CA HIS A 2 11.26 -21.00 15.12
C HIS A 2 12.32 -19.99 15.55
N ILE A 3 11.91 -18.75 15.79
CA ILE A 3 12.82 -17.68 16.24
C ILE A 3 12.26 -17.09 17.53
N LYS A 4 13.12 -16.90 18.53
CA LYS A 4 12.77 -16.23 19.79
C LYS A 4 12.89 -14.72 19.63
N PHE A 5 11.83 -14.02 19.99
CA PHE A 5 11.74 -12.57 19.89
C PHE A 5 11.53 -11.94 21.27
N PRO A 6 12.43 -11.05 21.71
CA PRO A 6 12.16 -10.16 22.83
C PRO A 6 11.16 -9.08 22.39
N TYR A 7 10.29 -8.65 23.30
CA TYR A 7 9.36 -7.55 23.07
C TYR A 7 9.03 -6.83 24.37
N GLN A 8 8.50 -5.60 24.27
CA GLN A 8 8.04 -4.83 25.42
C GLN A 8 6.53 -4.64 25.41
N TYR A 9 5.90 -4.65 26.57
CA TYR A 9 4.46 -4.41 26.72
C TYR A 9 4.18 -3.55 27.94
N THR A 10 3.01 -2.91 27.96
CA THR A 10 2.59 -2.00 29.03
C THR A 10 1.42 -2.58 29.80
N GLU A 11 1.52 -2.61 31.12
CA GLU A 11 0.42 -2.94 32.02
C GLU A 11 0.23 -1.87 33.09
N GLN A 12 -1.00 -1.79 33.62
CA GLN A 12 -1.28 -0.92 34.76
C GLN A 12 -0.79 -1.59 36.03
N SER A 13 0.19 -0.97 36.68
CA SER A 13 0.73 -1.41 37.97
C SER A 13 0.80 -0.21 38.91
N ILE A 14 0.86 -0.46 40.23
CA ILE A 14 1.08 0.58 41.24
C ILE A 14 2.53 0.44 41.73
N PRO A 15 3.48 1.27 41.24
CA PRO A 15 4.86 1.24 41.71
C PRO A 15 4.97 1.51 43.21
N LYS A 16 6.10 1.08 43.80
CA LYS A 16 6.40 1.13 45.26
C LYS A 16 6.12 2.47 45.96
N TYR A 17 6.13 3.59 45.24
CA TYR A 17 5.93 4.95 45.78
C TYR A 17 4.74 5.68 45.15
N CYS A 18 3.84 4.96 44.47
CA CYS A 18 2.68 5.52 43.80
C CYS A 18 1.40 5.09 44.50
N HIS A 19 0.36 5.93 44.42
CA HIS A 19 -0.98 5.63 44.97
C HIS A 19 -2.03 5.38 43.89
N LYS A 20 -1.68 5.59 42.62
CA LYS A 20 -2.58 5.36 41.47
C LYS A 20 -1.88 4.45 40.46
N PRO A 21 -2.62 3.57 39.76
CA PRO A 21 -2.07 2.77 38.68
C PRO A 21 -1.38 3.66 37.63
N ARG A 22 -0.21 3.22 37.19
CA ARG A 22 0.57 3.84 36.13
C ARG A 22 0.85 2.79 35.06
N PRO A 23 0.94 3.20 33.78
CA PRO A 23 1.49 2.35 32.75
C PRO A 23 2.96 2.05 33.08
N VAL A 24 3.29 0.77 33.28
CA VAL A 24 4.65 0.28 33.50
C VAL A 24 5.01 -0.64 32.34
N ILE A 25 6.23 -0.48 31.83
CA ILE A 25 6.77 -1.30 30.74
C ILE A 25 7.39 -2.55 31.33
N PHE A 26 7.10 -3.69 30.71
CA PHE A 26 7.64 -5.01 31.04
C PHE A 26 8.26 -5.63 29.79
N ASP A 27 9.30 -6.43 29.99
CA ASP A 27 9.92 -7.23 28.93
C ASP A 27 9.27 -8.62 28.86
N GLY A 28 9.06 -9.10 27.63
CA GLY A 28 8.52 -10.42 27.33
C GLY A 28 9.36 -11.12 26.26
N ASN A 29 9.16 -12.43 26.13
CA ASN A 29 9.77 -13.24 25.08
C ASN A 29 8.72 -14.14 24.45
N MET A 30 8.76 -14.28 23.13
CA MET A 30 7.87 -15.16 22.37
C MET A 30 8.63 -15.92 21.29
N SER A 31 8.35 -17.22 21.15
CA SER A 31 8.81 -17.99 20.00
C SER A 31 7.79 -17.88 18.87
N LEU A 32 8.23 -17.38 17.71
CA LEU A 32 7.40 -17.21 16.51
C LEU A 32 7.79 -18.26 15.45
N LEU A 33 6.78 -18.84 14.80
CA LEU A 33 6.94 -19.81 13.71
C LEU A 33 6.87 -19.08 12.37
N PHE A 34 7.90 -19.27 11.55
CA PHE A 34 7.97 -18.82 10.16
C PHE A 34 8.02 -20.04 9.23
N HIS A 35 7.27 -19.98 8.14
CA HIS A 35 7.26 -21.05 7.14
C HIS A 35 8.36 -20.80 6.11
N GLU A 36 8.96 -21.88 5.67
CA GLU A 36 9.93 -21.91 4.58
C GLU A 36 9.50 -23.01 3.63
N ILE A 37 9.35 -22.64 2.36
CA ILE A 37 8.83 -23.49 1.30
C ILE A 37 9.66 -23.29 0.03
N THR A 38 9.44 -24.16 -0.94
CA THR A 38 10.08 -24.07 -2.25
C THR A 38 9.29 -23.19 -3.22
N GLY A 39 9.95 -22.73 -4.27
CA GLY A 39 9.31 -22.02 -5.36
C GLY A 39 8.28 -22.86 -6.12
N GLU A 40 8.37 -24.19 -6.08
CA GLU A 40 7.40 -25.11 -6.66
C GLU A 40 6.08 -25.12 -5.87
N GLU A 41 6.16 -25.04 -4.54
CA GLU A 41 4.98 -24.94 -3.66
C GLU A 41 4.26 -23.59 -3.76
N ALA A 42 4.98 -22.54 -4.13
CA ALA A 42 4.47 -21.19 -4.33
C ALA A 42 4.76 -20.69 -5.76
N PRO A 43 4.00 -21.19 -6.75
CA PRO A 43 4.20 -20.82 -8.15
C PRO A 43 3.94 -19.33 -8.38
N VAL A 44 4.58 -18.77 -9.41
CA VAL A 44 4.34 -17.39 -9.84
C VAL A 44 2.94 -17.30 -10.43
N ALA A 45 2.10 -16.43 -9.86
CA ALA A 45 0.74 -16.17 -10.32
C ALA A 45 0.64 -14.94 -11.20
N ILE A 46 1.45 -13.91 -10.92
CA ILE A 46 1.42 -12.64 -11.64
C ILE A 46 2.85 -12.17 -11.86
N ARG A 47 3.15 -11.71 -13.08
CA ARG A 47 4.34 -10.91 -13.36
C ARG A 47 3.90 -9.50 -13.71
N GLN A 48 4.33 -8.53 -12.91
CA GLN A 48 4.19 -7.12 -13.24
C GLN A 48 5.47 -6.67 -13.93
N HIS A 49 5.34 -6.14 -15.14
CA HIS A 49 6.39 -5.44 -15.84
C HIS A 49 6.22 -3.96 -15.55
N THR A 50 7.28 -3.32 -15.09
CA THR A 50 7.29 -1.89 -14.78
C THR A 50 8.58 -1.26 -15.28
N LEU A 51 8.62 0.06 -15.42
CA LEU A 51 9.84 0.78 -15.76
C LEU A 51 10.40 1.44 -14.51
N SER A 52 11.63 1.07 -14.16
CA SER A 52 12.42 1.78 -13.16
C SER A 52 13.34 2.75 -13.87
N LEU A 53 13.46 3.97 -13.34
CA LEU A 53 14.56 4.85 -13.72
C LEU A 53 15.85 4.29 -13.11
N LYS A 54 16.90 4.11 -13.91
CA LYS A 54 18.24 3.96 -13.35
C LYS A 54 18.70 5.32 -12.83
N GLU A 55 19.21 5.37 -11.61
CA GLU A 55 19.74 6.62 -11.04
C GLU A 55 20.92 7.17 -11.87
N ASP A 56 21.69 6.29 -12.52
CA ASP A 56 22.94 6.63 -13.22
C ASP A 56 22.81 6.74 -14.74
N ALA A 57 21.71 6.25 -15.32
CA ALA A 57 21.44 6.33 -16.75
C ALA A 57 20.01 6.82 -16.90
N MET A 58 19.80 7.91 -17.63
CA MET A 58 18.49 8.43 -18.01
C MET A 58 17.75 7.47 -18.99
N GLU A 59 17.79 6.17 -18.69
CA GLU A 59 17.28 5.05 -19.45
C GLU A 59 16.34 4.26 -18.54
N ASP A 60 15.16 3.95 -19.07
CA ASP A 60 14.18 3.11 -18.39
C ASP A 60 14.66 1.65 -18.40
N GLU A 61 14.78 1.03 -17.22
CA GLU A 61 15.01 -0.41 -17.08
C GLU A 61 13.68 -1.12 -16.83
N ARG A 62 13.36 -2.12 -17.66
CA ARG A 62 12.23 -3.01 -17.42
C ARG A 62 12.52 -3.91 -16.22
N VAL A 63 11.79 -3.71 -15.14
CA VAL A 63 11.83 -4.52 -13.93
C VAL A 63 10.63 -5.44 -13.92
N VAL A 64 10.86 -6.72 -13.64
CA VAL A 64 9.81 -7.71 -13.44
C VAL A 64 9.63 -7.95 -11.94
N LEU A 65 8.43 -7.68 -11.45
CA LEU A 65 8.01 -7.99 -10.09
C LEU A 65 7.14 -9.24 -10.13
N GLU A 66 7.50 -10.23 -9.30
CA GLU A 66 6.75 -11.47 -9.19
C GLU A 66 5.80 -11.45 -7.98
N TYR A 67 4.58 -11.93 -8.21
CA TYR A 67 3.64 -12.30 -7.17
C TYR A 67 3.49 -13.82 -7.17
N ARG A 68 3.82 -14.46 -6.04
CA ARG A 68 3.71 -15.91 -5.86
C ARG A 68 2.44 -16.29 -5.11
N TRP A 69 1.83 -17.39 -5.49
CA TRP A 69 0.56 -17.83 -4.94
C TRP A 69 0.73 -18.99 -3.98
N TRP A 70 0.32 -18.81 -2.73
CA TRP A 70 0.36 -19.86 -1.73
C TRP A 70 -0.74 -19.69 -0.70
N ARG A 71 -1.47 -20.78 -0.41
CA ARG A 71 -2.61 -20.82 0.53
C ARG A 71 -3.62 -19.70 0.31
N GLN A 72 -4.01 -19.50 -0.96
CA GLN A 72 -4.97 -18.48 -1.37
C GLN A 72 -4.55 -17.04 -1.09
N ARG A 73 -3.24 -16.78 -1.05
CA ARG A 73 -2.66 -15.45 -0.85
C ARG A 73 -1.56 -15.19 -1.87
N LEU A 74 -1.42 -13.93 -2.24
CA LEU A 74 -0.30 -13.44 -3.03
C LEU A 74 0.84 -13.02 -2.10
N TRP A 75 2.05 -13.31 -2.53
CA TRP A 75 3.28 -13.02 -1.83
C TRP A 75 4.21 -12.27 -2.76
N ARG A 76 4.79 -11.16 -2.29
CA ARG A 76 5.77 -10.37 -3.02
C ARG A 76 7.10 -10.39 -2.28
N ILE A 77 8.20 -10.39 -3.02
CA ILE A 77 9.54 -10.37 -2.43
C ILE A 77 9.68 -9.12 -1.56
N HIS A 78 10.16 -9.30 -0.33
CA HIS A 78 10.32 -8.19 0.60
C HIS A 78 11.68 -7.53 0.37
N ARG A 79 11.66 -6.32 -0.21
CA ARG A 79 12.82 -5.45 -0.36
C ARG A 79 12.73 -4.33 0.65
N PHE A 80 13.83 -4.02 1.33
CA PHE A 80 13.89 -2.96 2.33
C PHE A 80 15.24 -2.27 2.29
N ASN A 81 15.28 -1.03 2.76
CA ASN A 81 16.53 -0.31 3.00
C ASN A 81 16.78 -0.33 4.51
N ARG A 82 17.96 -0.75 4.94
CA ARG A 82 18.35 -0.68 6.36
C ARG A 82 18.59 0.76 6.82
N PHE A 83 19.06 1.60 5.91
CA PHE A 83 19.38 3.00 6.13
C PHE A 83 18.59 3.88 5.16
N SER A 84 18.27 5.12 5.57
CA SER A 84 17.65 6.09 4.66
C SER A 84 18.53 6.29 3.42
N HIS A 85 17.95 6.19 2.23
CA HIS A 85 18.67 6.22 0.94
C HIS A 85 19.75 5.13 0.74
N GLY A 86 19.76 4.07 1.55
CA GLY A 86 20.60 2.90 1.31
C GLY A 86 20.07 2.02 0.18
N PRO A 87 20.87 1.05 -0.30
CA PRO A 87 20.42 0.10 -1.31
C PRO A 87 19.31 -0.82 -0.76
N TYR A 88 18.45 -1.27 -1.66
CA TYR A 88 17.44 -2.28 -1.34
C TYR A 88 18.09 -3.65 -1.13
N GLU A 89 17.78 -4.25 0.01
CA GLU A 89 18.24 -5.57 0.42
C GLU A 89 17.10 -6.59 0.41
N ILE A 90 17.45 -7.85 0.19
CA ILE A 90 16.57 -9.01 0.41
C ILE A 90 17.21 -9.85 1.50
N GLN A 91 16.43 -10.17 2.52
CA GLN A 91 16.91 -10.97 3.64
C GLN A 91 16.66 -12.46 3.38
N THR A 92 17.68 -13.27 3.65
CA THR A 92 17.56 -14.74 3.68
C THR A 92 16.94 -15.23 4.99
N SER A 93 16.50 -16.49 5.06
CA SER A 93 16.01 -17.12 6.29
C SER A 93 17.10 -17.14 7.37
N GLU A 94 18.36 -17.41 7.00
CA GLU A 94 19.50 -17.40 7.92
C GLU A 94 19.80 -16.00 8.46
N GLN A 95 19.85 -14.99 7.59
CA GLN A 95 20.05 -13.60 8.01
C GLN A 95 18.89 -13.11 8.88
N PHE A 96 17.65 -13.49 8.56
CA PHE A 96 16.48 -13.13 9.36
C PHE A 96 16.50 -13.80 10.74
N ALA A 97 16.97 -15.04 10.84
CA ALA A 97 17.09 -15.72 12.13
C ALA A 97 18.14 -15.08 13.05
N GLN A 98 19.18 -14.47 12.47
CA GLN A 98 20.23 -13.76 13.21
C GLN A 98 19.82 -12.33 13.58
N ASP A 99 19.21 -11.61 12.64
CA ASP A 99 18.84 -10.20 12.78
C ASP A 99 17.51 -9.88 12.07
N PRO A 100 16.36 -10.15 12.70
CA PRO A 100 15.06 -9.90 12.09
C PRO A 100 14.86 -8.40 11.80
N TRP A 101 14.78 -8.01 10.52
CA TRP A 101 14.67 -6.58 10.14
C TRP A 101 13.73 -6.34 8.95
N PRO A 102 12.93 -5.26 8.91
CA PRO A 102 12.67 -4.35 10.00
C PRO A 102 11.78 -5.02 11.03
N LEU A 103 12.18 -4.94 12.31
CA LEU A 103 11.22 -4.92 13.41
C LEU A 103 10.53 -3.57 13.28
N THR A 104 9.26 -3.53 12.92
CA THR A 104 8.53 -2.26 12.91
C THR A 104 8.69 -1.63 14.30
N ASN A 105 8.91 -0.31 14.42
CA ASN A 105 8.96 0.34 15.74
C ASN A 105 7.69 0.06 16.57
N ASP A 106 6.57 -0.23 15.89
CA ASP A 106 5.32 -0.72 16.48
C ASP A 106 5.35 -2.15 17.03
N SER A 107 6.34 -2.97 16.67
CA SER A 107 6.51 -4.34 17.17
C SER A 107 7.36 -4.41 18.46
N THR A 108 8.26 -3.45 18.69
CA THR A 108 9.20 -3.48 19.82
C THR A 108 9.01 -2.34 20.83
N TYR A 109 8.53 -1.15 20.44
CA TYR A 109 8.62 0.06 21.28
C TYR A 109 7.34 0.88 21.48
N SER A 110 6.15 0.37 21.18
CA SER A 110 4.92 1.13 21.49
C SER A 110 4.54 1.04 22.98
N CYS A 111 4.68 2.13 23.73
CA CYS A 111 4.45 2.23 25.18
C CYS A 111 2.98 2.13 25.65
N TYR A 112 2.05 1.64 24.83
CA TYR A 112 0.61 1.59 25.14
C TYR A 112 -0.10 0.27 24.78
N ARG A 113 0.63 -0.80 24.46
CA ARG A 113 0.05 -2.09 24.10
C ARG A 113 0.07 -3.04 25.29
N SER A 114 -1.05 -3.68 25.59
CA SER A 114 -1.11 -4.73 26.61
C SER A 114 -0.29 -5.96 26.20
N HIS A 115 0.02 -6.83 27.17
CA HIS A 115 0.71 -8.09 26.89
C HIS A 115 0.00 -8.92 25.81
N GLN A 116 -1.33 -9.03 25.90
CA GLN A 116 -2.13 -9.76 24.93
C GLN A 116 -2.09 -9.13 23.54
N GLN A 117 -2.27 -7.80 23.46
CA GLN A 117 -2.24 -7.08 22.18
C GLN A 117 -0.89 -7.25 21.50
N ARG A 118 0.21 -7.09 22.25
CA ARG A 118 1.55 -7.24 21.68
C ARG A 118 1.80 -8.64 21.11
N ARG A 119 1.36 -9.68 21.80
CA ARG A 119 1.46 -11.07 21.30
C ARG A 119 0.64 -11.28 20.03
N GLN A 120 -0.54 -10.68 19.94
CA GLN A 120 -1.38 -10.72 18.74
C GLN A 120 -0.70 -10.00 17.57
N ASP A 121 -0.16 -8.80 17.80
CA ASP A 121 0.55 -8.00 16.80
C ASP A 121 1.78 -8.76 16.26
N LEU A 122 2.60 -9.33 17.15
CA LEU A 122 3.77 -10.14 16.76
C LEU A 122 3.37 -11.41 16.00
N THR A 123 2.29 -12.06 16.41
CA THR A 123 1.78 -13.25 15.70
C THR A 123 1.24 -12.88 14.31
N ALA A 124 0.54 -11.76 14.19
CA ALA A 124 0.04 -11.26 12.91
C ALA A 124 1.20 -10.87 11.98
N TRP A 125 2.22 -10.20 12.52
CA TRP A 125 3.44 -9.88 11.81
C TRP A 125 4.18 -11.15 11.34
N ALA A 126 4.38 -12.15 12.20
CA ALA A 126 5.02 -13.40 11.79
C ALA A 126 4.26 -14.12 10.66
N ARG A 127 2.92 -14.09 10.71
CA ARG A 127 2.05 -14.65 9.66
C ARG A 127 2.07 -13.87 8.35
N SER A 128 2.58 -12.63 8.36
CA SER A 128 2.74 -11.80 7.18
C SER A 128 4.02 -12.15 6.40
N ILE A 129 4.89 -12.99 6.97
CA ILE A 129 6.20 -13.36 6.44
C ILE A 129 6.21 -14.84 6.01
N LEU A 130 6.82 -15.09 4.86
CA LEU A 130 7.06 -16.42 4.29
C LEU A 130 8.46 -16.46 3.67
N PHE A 131 9.16 -17.57 3.81
CA PHE A 131 10.41 -17.79 3.10
C PHE A 131 10.14 -18.71 1.90
N ILE A 132 10.57 -18.28 0.72
CA ILE A 132 10.47 -19.06 -0.52
C ILE A 132 11.87 -19.12 -1.10
N ASP A 133 12.41 -20.34 -1.24
CA ASP A 133 13.78 -20.60 -1.67
C ASP A 133 14.81 -19.79 -0.83
N GLY A 134 14.62 -19.80 0.49
CA GLY A 134 15.44 -19.07 1.46
C GLY A 134 15.27 -17.56 1.46
N LYS A 135 14.54 -16.95 0.53
CA LYS A 135 14.35 -15.48 0.46
C LYS A 135 13.09 -15.07 1.21
N ARG A 136 13.10 -13.88 1.81
CA ARG A 136 11.93 -13.34 2.50
C ARG A 136 10.88 -12.75 1.55
N TRP A 137 9.64 -13.16 1.75
CA TRP A 137 8.44 -12.66 1.08
C TRP A 137 7.45 -12.14 2.12
N HIS A 138 6.58 -11.22 1.69
CA HIS A 138 5.47 -10.73 2.49
C HIS A 138 4.16 -10.92 1.75
N TRP A 139 3.10 -11.19 2.50
CA TRP A 139 1.76 -11.26 1.92
C TRP A 139 1.34 -9.86 1.43
N VAL A 140 0.65 -9.83 0.29
CA VAL A 140 0.11 -8.61 -0.31
C VAL A 140 -1.31 -8.90 -0.79
N ASN A 141 -2.16 -7.88 -0.83
CA ASN A 141 -3.44 -8.02 -1.53
C ASN A 141 -3.21 -8.00 -3.05
N GLU A 142 -4.24 -8.37 -3.80
CA GLU A 142 -4.20 -8.34 -5.27
C GLU A 142 -3.83 -6.95 -5.80
N PRO A 143 -2.91 -6.87 -6.78
CA PRO A 143 -2.64 -5.62 -7.47
C PRO A 143 -3.91 -5.15 -8.20
N ARG A 144 -4.06 -3.84 -8.34
CA ARG A 144 -5.20 -3.19 -9.00
C ARG A 144 -4.74 -1.89 -9.64
N TYR A 145 -5.41 -1.49 -10.71
CA TYR A 145 -5.28 -0.13 -11.21
C TYR A 145 -6.09 0.83 -10.34
N VAL A 146 -5.58 2.04 -10.18
CA VAL A 146 -6.23 3.15 -9.50
C VAL A 146 -6.05 4.43 -10.30
N ILE A 147 -7.14 5.16 -10.47
CA ILE A 147 -7.13 6.50 -11.05
C ILE A 147 -7.02 7.50 -9.92
N MET A 148 -5.93 8.25 -9.89
CA MET A 148 -5.67 9.30 -8.91
C MET A 148 -5.79 10.67 -9.59
N THR A 149 -6.39 11.62 -8.88
CA THR A 149 -6.52 13.01 -9.30
C THR A 149 -5.81 13.92 -8.31
N PHE A 150 -5.20 14.98 -8.83
CA PHE A 150 -4.34 15.91 -8.11
C PHE A 150 -4.69 17.35 -8.51
N GLY A 151 -4.70 18.23 -7.52
CA GLY A 151 -4.99 19.64 -7.72
C GLY A 151 -6.41 19.92 -8.22
N LEU A 152 -6.58 21.11 -8.80
CA LEU A 152 -7.88 21.71 -9.13
C LEU A 152 -8.31 21.48 -10.59
N GLY A 153 -7.83 20.41 -11.22
CA GLY A 153 -7.99 20.17 -12.66
C GLY A 153 -7.17 21.18 -13.50
N HIS A 154 -7.40 21.19 -14.81
CA HIS A 154 -6.75 22.08 -15.78
C HIS A 154 -5.22 22.06 -15.66
N ASN A 155 -4.66 20.86 -15.40
CA ASN A 155 -3.24 20.58 -15.18
C ASN A 155 -2.63 21.24 -13.94
N HIS A 156 -3.42 21.73 -12.98
CA HIS A 156 -2.92 22.39 -11.77
C HIS A 156 -1.99 21.47 -10.96
N GLY A 157 -2.24 20.15 -10.94
CA GLY A 157 -1.44 19.16 -10.24
C GLY A 157 -0.41 18.42 -11.11
N HIS A 158 0.02 19.01 -12.24
CA HIS A 158 0.87 18.44 -13.29
C HIS A 158 1.29 16.96 -13.16
N PRO A 159 0.72 16.02 -13.95
CA PRO A 159 -0.25 16.27 -15.02
C PRO A 159 -1.70 16.37 -14.54
N GLY A 160 -2.00 16.25 -13.24
CA GLY A 160 -3.34 16.41 -12.68
C GLY A 160 -4.13 15.11 -12.55
N THR A 161 -4.16 14.25 -13.57
CA THR A 161 -4.77 12.91 -13.49
C THR A 161 -3.73 11.84 -13.80
N ALA A 162 -3.73 10.72 -13.05
CA ALA A 162 -2.80 9.62 -13.25
C ALA A 162 -3.50 8.26 -13.15
N LEU A 163 -3.03 7.31 -13.96
CA LEU A 163 -3.31 5.88 -13.79
C LEU A 163 -2.09 5.24 -13.11
N SER A 164 -2.31 4.53 -12.00
CA SER A 164 -1.26 3.87 -11.24
C SER A 164 -1.68 2.47 -10.83
N THR A 165 -0.74 1.66 -10.36
CA THR A 165 -0.99 0.35 -9.76
C THR A 165 -0.78 0.40 -8.25
N ASP A 166 -1.66 -0.26 -7.49
CA ASP A 166 -1.45 -0.46 -6.05
C ASP A 166 -1.91 -1.85 -5.57
N ASN A 167 -1.47 -2.26 -4.38
CA ASN A 167 -1.93 -3.45 -3.65
C ASN A 167 -2.87 -3.08 -2.47
N HIS A 168 -3.35 -1.84 -2.39
CA HIS A 168 -4.30 -1.43 -1.35
C HIS A 168 -5.35 -0.42 -1.86
N TYR A 169 -6.44 -0.27 -1.09
CA TYR A 169 -7.43 0.77 -1.32
C TYR A 169 -7.07 2.00 -0.49
N ASN A 170 -7.19 3.17 -1.10
CA ASN A 170 -7.12 4.44 -0.40
C ASN A 170 -8.54 4.81 0.04
N PRO A 171 -8.80 5.01 1.35
CA PRO A 171 -10.14 5.31 1.86
C PRO A 171 -10.71 6.64 1.33
N ASN A 172 -9.87 7.54 0.82
CA ASN A 172 -10.33 8.80 0.23
C ASN A 172 -10.83 8.65 -1.21
N ILE A 173 -10.42 7.58 -1.91
CA ILE A 173 -10.72 7.37 -3.33
C ILE A 173 -11.92 6.43 -3.45
N ALA A 174 -12.91 6.77 -4.28
CA ALA A 174 -14.09 5.95 -4.50
C ALA A 174 -13.79 4.63 -5.22
N ALA A 175 -14.57 3.58 -4.94
CA ALA A 175 -14.51 2.28 -5.63
C ALA A 175 -14.56 2.38 -7.16
N SER A 176 -15.27 3.38 -7.72
CA SER A 176 -15.37 3.63 -9.16
C SER A 176 -14.05 4.01 -9.83
N ARG A 177 -13.00 4.32 -9.06
CA ARG A 177 -11.66 4.64 -9.58
C ARG A 177 -10.70 3.45 -9.56
N TYR A 178 -11.16 2.28 -9.12
CA TYR A 178 -10.37 1.07 -9.02
C TYR A 178 -10.79 0.02 -10.05
N TYR A 179 -9.79 -0.61 -10.69
CA TYR A 179 -10.00 -1.65 -11.69
C TYR A 179 -9.09 -2.84 -11.40
N ARG A 180 -9.58 -4.03 -11.73
CA ARG A 180 -8.81 -5.27 -11.64
C ARG A 180 -7.70 -5.26 -12.70
N ILE A 181 -6.57 -5.93 -12.45
CA ILE A 181 -5.41 -5.86 -13.35
C ILE A 181 -5.63 -6.45 -14.75
N ASP A 182 -6.63 -7.29 -14.93
CA ASP A 182 -7.05 -7.83 -16.23
C ASP A 182 -8.04 -6.90 -16.98
N ARG A 183 -8.31 -5.70 -16.45
CA ARG A 183 -9.21 -4.69 -17.03
C ARG A 183 -8.47 -3.41 -17.39
N GLN A 184 -7.26 -3.53 -17.93
CA GLN A 184 -6.39 -2.40 -18.26
C GLN A 184 -7.06 -1.42 -19.24
N ASP A 185 -7.69 -1.93 -20.30
CA ASP A 185 -8.36 -1.09 -21.30
C ASP A 185 -9.50 -0.25 -20.70
N GLU A 186 -10.28 -0.84 -19.79
CA GLU A 186 -11.34 -0.13 -19.06
C GLU A 186 -10.77 0.95 -18.14
N ALA A 187 -9.68 0.64 -17.44
CA ALA A 187 -8.99 1.58 -16.56
C ALA A 187 -8.40 2.76 -17.34
N LEU A 188 -7.77 2.49 -18.49
CA LEU A 188 -7.22 3.50 -19.40
C LEU A 188 -8.32 4.41 -19.96
N ALA A 189 -9.40 3.82 -20.47
CA ALA A 189 -10.52 4.58 -21.03
C ALA A 189 -11.14 5.51 -19.97
N SER A 190 -11.37 4.99 -18.76
CA SER A 190 -11.91 5.77 -17.65
C SER A 190 -10.96 6.88 -17.21
N ALA A 191 -9.66 6.61 -17.10
CA ALA A 191 -8.66 7.60 -16.74
C ALA A 191 -8.60 8.76 -17.75
N LEU A 192 -8.68 8.45 -19.05
CA LEU A 192 -8.74 9.45 -20.11
C LEU A 192 -10.02 10.28 -20.06
N GLU A 193 -11.17 9.65 -19.82
CA GLU A 193 -12.46 10.35 -19.68
C GLU A 193 -12.41 11.33 -18.49
N ILE A 194 -11.90 10.87 -17.34
CA ILE A 194 -11.75 11.70 -16.14
C ILE A 194 -10.81 12.88 -16.40
N ALA A 195 -9.64 12.62 -16.99
CA ALA A 195 -8.68 13.67 -17.33
C ALA A 195 -9.32 14.70 -18.28
N GLN A 196 -10.12 14.24 -19.25
CA GLN A 196 -10.84 15.13 -20.16
C GLN A 196 -11.86 16.00 -19.42
N ARG A 197 -12.69 15.44 -18.54
CA ARG A 197 -13.68 16.21 -17.75
C ARG A 197 -12.99 17.24 -16.86
N ARG A 198 -11.83 16.90 -16.29
CA ARG A 198 -11.03 17.81 -15.46
C ARG A 198 -10.25 18.87 -16.23
N GLY A 199 -10.16 18.78 -17.56
CA GLY A 199 -9.26 19.63 -18.36
C GLY A 199 -7.77 19.32 -18.20
N ASP A 200 -7.42 18.12 -17.70
CA ASP A 200 -6.05 17.65 -17.50
C ASP A 200 -5.48 17.07 -18.83
N ASP A 201 -5.44 17.87 -19.89
CA ASP A 201 -5.00 17.44 -21.23
C ASP A 201 -3.52 16.99 -21.27
N LYS A 202 -2.67 17.52 -20.39
CA LYS A 202 -1.27 17.08 -20.26
C LYS A 202 -1.14 15.69 -19.66
N ALA A 203 -2.19 15.13 -19.06
CA ALA A 203 -2.18 13.76 -18.53
C ALA A 203 -2.30 12.70 -19.62
N PHE A 204 -2.89 13.02 -20.77
CA PHE A 204 -3.17 12.04 -21.83
C PHE A 204 -1.95 11.23 -22.28
N PRO A 205 -0.76 11.81 -22.57
CA PRO A 205 0.41 11.03 -22.94
C PRO A 205 0.84 10.08 -21.82
N PHE A 206 0.83 10.53 -20.56
CA PHE A 206 1.24 9.70 -19.41
C PHE A 206 0.26 8.54 -19.13
N ILE A 207 -1.04 8.78 -19.33
CA ILE A 207 -2.06 7.73 -19.17
C ILE A 207 -1.93 6.70 -20.30
N LYS A 208 -1.73 7.14 -21.55
CA LYS A 208 -1.57 6.23 -22.70
C LYS A 208 -0.27 5.44 -22.64
N ASP A 209 0.79 6.03 -22.12
CA ASP A 209 2.09 5.40 -21.86
C ASP A 209 2.13 4.78 -20.45
N HIS A 210 1.02 4.19 -19.99
CA HIS A 210 1.00 3.56 -18.67
C HIS A 210 2.01 2.41 -18.60
N ARG A 211 2.92 2.53 -17.64
CA ARG A 211 4.16 1.74 -17.59
C ARG A 211 3.99 0.34 -17.01
N ASP A 212 2.92 0.10 -16.25
CA ASP A 212 2.67 -1.21 -15.65
C ASP A 212 1.84 -2.10 -16.58
N THR A 213 2.34 -3.31 -16.86
CA THR A 213 1.59 -4.38 -17.53
C THR A 213 1.69 -5.67 -16.74
N PHE A 214 0.68 -6.55 -16.86
CA PHE A 214 0.58 -7.76 -16.04
C PHE A 214 0.42 -9.01 -16.89
N ASP A 215 1.29 -9.99 -16.69
CA ASP A 215 1.04 -11.37 -17.13
C ASP A 215 0.36 -12.14 -16.00
N ILE A 216 -0.84 -12.65 -16.26
CA ILE A 216 -1.61 -13.44 -15.31
C ILE A 216 -1.41 -14.92 -15.65
N LEU A 217 -0.65 -15.61 -14.80
CA LEU A 217 -0.29 -17.02 -14.97
C LEU A 217 -1.25 -17.95 -14.22
N ILE A 218 -1.85 -17.48 -13.12
CA ILE A 218 -2.85 -18.20 -12.34
C ILE A 218 -4.10 -17.31 -12.21
N PRO A 219 -5.07 -17.43 -13.14
CA PRO A 219 -6.28 -16.59 -13.13
C PRO A 219 -7.11 -16.70 -11.84
N GLU A 220 -7.11 -17.86 -11.19
CA GLU A 220 -7.82 -18.09 -9.93
C GLU A 220 -7.24 -17.29 -8.76
N ALA A 221 -6.05 -16.72 -8.91
CA ALA A 221 -5.47 -15.79 -7.94
C ALA A 221 -6.03 -14.36 -8.07
N ILE A 222 -6.82 -14.08 -9.11
CA ILE A 222 -7.43 -12.78 -9.40
C ILE A 222 -8.93 -12.83 -9.05
N ARG A 223 -9.28 -12.36 -7.85
CA ARG A 223 -10.63 -12.47 -7.27
C ARG A 223 -11.23 -11.13 -6.87
N LEU A 224 -10.41 -10.08 -6.81
CA LEU A 224 -10.79 -8.77 -6.32
C LEU A 224 -11.96 -8.18 -7.11
N ASN A 225 -12.92 -7.61 -6.39
CA ASN A 225 -14.04 -6.85 -6.93
C ASN A 225 -14.12 -5.48 -6.23
N PRO A 226 -13.55 -4.41 -6.82
CA PRO A 226 -13.49 -3.11 -6.17
C PRO A 226 -14.87 -2.55 -5.84
N GLN A 227 -15.86 -2.78 -6.72
CA GLN A 227 -17.21 -2.25 -6.56
C GLN A 227 -18.00 -2.91 -5.41
N LYS A 228 -17.56 -4.09 -4.95
CA LYS A 228 -18.17 -4.78 -3.80
C LYS A 228 -17.34 -4.65 -2.52
N GLU A 229 -16.03 -4.59 -2.67
CA GLU A 229 -15.09 -4.62 -1.54
C GLU A 229 -14.72 -3.24 -1.02
N HIS A 230 -14.81 -2.21 -1.86
CA HIS A 230 -14.44 -0.85 -1.49
C HIS A 230 -15.66 0.08 -1.42
N GLY A 231 -15.54 1.09 -0.56
CA GLY A 231 -16.61 2.05 -0.29
C GLY A 231 -16.69 3.19 -1.31
N PRO A 232 -17.62 4.14 -1.07
CA PRO A 232 -17.76 5.33 -1.91
C PRO A 232 -16.57 6.28 -1.81
N GLY A 233 -15.60 6.04 -0.94
CA GLY A 233 -14.51 6.99 -0.65
C GLY A 233 -14.96 8.08 0.32
N ASP A 234 -14.17 9.15 0.42
CA ASP A 234 -14.50 10.29 1.26
C ASP A 234 -15.53 11.20 0.59
N SER A 235 -16.64 11.46 1.28
CA SER A 235 -17.79 12.19 0.71
C SER A 235 -17.47 13.65 0.43
N PHE A 236 -16.62 14.28 1.25
CA PHE A 236 -16.19 15.66 1.04
C PHE A 236 -15.29 15.75 -0.19
N THR A 237 -14.28 14.90 -0.29
CA THR A 237 -13.36 14.82 -1.44
C THR A 237 -14.13 14.58 -2.73
N ASN A 238 -15.07 13.62 -2.74
CA ASN A 238 -15.90 13.34 -3.91
C ASN A 238 -16.72 14.56 -4.35
N LYS A 239 -17.24 15.34 -3.40
CA LYS A 239 -17.98 16.57 -3.70
C LYS A 239 -17.07 17.61 -4.34
N LEU A 240 -15.86 17.79 -3.83
CA LEU A 240 -14.87 18.70 -4.42
C LEU A 240 -14.48 18.27 -5.84
N GLU A 241 -14.26 16.97 -6.05
CA GLU A 241 -13.95 16.41 -7.36
C GLU A 241 -15.07 16.67 -8.37
N GLY A 242 -16.33 16.52 -7.96
CA GLY A 242 -17.48 16.88 -8.81
C GLY A 242 -17.49 18.37 -9.20
N MET A 243 -17.12 19.27 -8.28
CA MET A 243 -16.97 20.70 -8.61
C MET A 243 -15.84 20.93 -9.60
N ILE A 244 -14.67 20.31 -9.38
CA ILE A 244 -13.50 20.43 -10.25
C ILE A 244 -13.80 19.93 -11.66
N GLU A 245 -14.41 18.75 -11.79
CA GLU A 245 -14.81 18.17 -13.09
C GLU A 245 -15.84 19.03 -13.84
N SER A 246 -16.60 19.86 -13.14
CA SER A 246 -17.58 20.77 -13.74
C SER A 246 -17.04 22.18 -14.05
N SER A 247 -15.79 22.46 -13.64
CA SER A 247 -15.22 23.80 -13.73
C SER A 247 -14.60 24.07 -15.10
N PRO A 248 -14.77 25.27 -15.68
CA PRO A 248 -14.11 25.65 -16.93
C PRO A 248 -12.64 26.09 -16.75
N SER A 249 -12.18 26.32 -15.51
CA SER A 249 -10.77 26.63 -15.22
C SER A 249 -10.36 26.26 -13.79
N LYS A 250 -9.05 26.20 -13.51
CA LYS A 250 -8.51 25.97 -12.17
C LYS A 250 -8.84 27.08 -11.18
N GLU A 251 -8.94 28.33 -11.64
CA GLU A 251 -9.31 29.49 -10.82
C GLU A 251 -10.76 29.37 -10.33
N ILE A 252 -11.68 29.03 -11.24
CA ILE A 252 -13.10 28.82 -10.90
C ILE A 252 -13.26 27.59 -10.01
N ALA A 253 -12.52 26.51 -10.27
CA ALA A 253 -12.50 25.33 -9.42
C ALA A 253 -12.05 25.68 -8.00
N GLY A 254 -10.98 26.47 -7.87
CA GLY A 254 -10.49 26.97 -6.59
C GLY A 254 -11.54 27.80 -5.83
N LEU A 255 -12.23 28.73 -6.51
CA LEU A 255 -13.29 29.52 -5.89
C LEU A 255 -14.46 28.65 -5.39
N MET A 256 -14.86 27.63 -6.15
CA MET A 256 -15.91 26.70 -5.73
C MET A 256 -15.51 25.87 -4.51
N VAL A 257 -14.29 25.34 -4.50
CA VAL A 257 -13.73 24.58 -3.36
C VAL A 257 -13.65 25.45 -2.11
N ILE A 258 -13.16 26.69 -2.23
CA ILE A 258 -13.08 27.64 -1.10
C ILE A 258 -14.48 27.94 -0.56
N LYS A 259 -15.46 28.22 -1.44
CA LYS A 259 -16.85 28.48 -1.04
C LYS A 259 -17.44 27.30 -0.26
N GLU A 260 -17.21 26.08 -0.73
CA GLU A 260 -17.68 24.87 -0.05
C GLU A 260 -17.04 24.71 1.33
N ALA A 261 -15.72 24.89 1.43
CA ALA A 261 -15.02 24.83 2.71
C ALA A 261 -15.56 25.87 3.71
N ILE A 262 -15.80 27.12 3.28
CA ILE A 262 -16.40 28.17 4.11
C ILE A 262 -17.81 27.79 4.57
N SER A 263 -18.62 27.16 3.70
CA SER A 263 -19.97 26.71 4.07
C SER A 263 -19.95 25.64 5.16
N ILE A 264 -18.90 24.83 5.25
CA ILE A 264 -18.77 23.81 6.30
C ILE A 264 -18.38 24.48 7.61
N ILE A 265 -17.37 25.36 7.59
CA ILE A 265 -16.91 26.10 8.78
C ILE A 265 -18.02 26.97 9.37
N SER A 266 -18.85 27.57 8.52
CA SER A 266 -19.93 28.46 8.98
C SER A 266 -21.12 27.68 9.58
N LYS A 267 -21.14 26.35 9.47
CA LYS A 267 -22.17 25.46 10.04
C LYS A 267 -21.69 24.69 11.27
N SER A 268 -20.39 24.73 11.58
CA SER A 268 -19.77 24.14 12.78
C SER A 268 -19.71 25.15 13.92
#